data_AF-A0A538B6I5-F1
#
_entry.id   AF-A0A538B6I5-F1
#
_cell.length_a   1.000
_cell.length_b   1.000
_cell.length_c   1.000
_cell.angle_alpha   90.00
_cell.angle_beta   90.00
_cell.angle_gamma   90.00
#
_symmetry.space_group_name_H-M   'P 1'
#
loop_
_entity.id
_entity.type
_entity.pdbx_description
1 polymer ?
#
loop_
_entity_poly.entity_id
_entity_poly.type
_entity_poly.pdbx_seq_one_letter_code
_entity_poly.pdbx_strand_id
1 'polypeptide(L)'
;MAHKVEASLVGGEPAVAELQLELEHLRRALMSRDVIGQAKGVLMERFKVTADEAFALLVHASQHANVRVAELSAMLAETGEWAGPAPE
;
A
#
# COMPACT_ATOMS: atom_id res chain seq x y z
N MET A 1 20.33 -53.70 -20.82
CA MET A 1 20.59 -53.12 -19.47
C MET A 1 20.62 -51.61 -19.65
N ALA A 2 19.51 -50.91 -19.36
CA ALA A 2 19.25 -50.18 -18.10
C ALA A 2 20.30 -49.07 -17.88
N HIS A 3 20.00 -47.79 -17.68
CA HIS A 3 18.76 -47.09 -17.40
C HIS A 3 18.96 -45.64 -17.85
N LYS A 4 18.01 -45.09 -18.60
CA LYS A 4 17.86 -43.65 -18.87
C LYS A 4 17.59 -42.98 -17.51
N VAL A 5 18.51 -42.13 -17.03
CA VAL A 5 18.26 -41.29 -15.84
C VAL A 5 17.33 -40.18 -16.30
N GLU A 6 16.03 -40.39 -16.09
CA GLU A 6 15.04 -39.37 -16.30
C GLU A 6 15.27 -38.25 -15.28
N ALA A 7 15.28 -37.02 -15.79
CA ALA A 7 15.37 -35.80 -15.01
C ALA A 7 14.31 -35.81 -13.90
N SER A 8 14.76 -35.97 -12.66
CA SER A 8 13.89 -35.93 -11.49
C SER A 8 13.63 -34.47 -11.11
N LEU A 9 12.41 -34.04 -11.45
CA LEU A 9 11.53 -33.17 -10.66
C LEU A 9 12.08 -31.76 -10.31
N VAL A 10 12.04 -30.87 -11.31
CA VAL A 10 11.70 -29.47 -11.02
C VAL A 10 10.20 -29.45 -10.68
N GLY A 11 9.89 -29.38 -9.40
CA GLY A 11 8.52 -29.37 -8.90
C GLY A 11 8.43 -28.66 -7.55
N GLY A 12 8.94 -27.42 -7.47
CA GLY A 12 8.51 -26.52 -6.39
C GLY A 12 7.03 -26.21 -6.62
N GLU A 13 6.18 -26.68 -5.72
CA GLU A 13 4.75 -26.81 -5.96
C GLU A 13 4.07 -25.47 -6.26
N PRO A 14 3.16 -25.39 -7.27
CA PRO A 14 2.42 -24.17 -7.61
C PRO A 14 1.73 -23.52 -6.40
N ALA A 15 1.37 -24.31 -5.39
CA ALA A 15 0.80 -23.85 -4.13
C ALA A 15 1.75 -22.97 -3.29
N VAL A 16 3.07 -23.25 -3.28
CA VAL A 16 4.04 -22.42 -2.55
C VAL A 16 4.18 -21.05 -3.20
N ALA A 17 4.20 -20.99 -4.54
CA ALA A 17 4.27 -19.74 -5.28
C ALA A 17 2.99 -18.89 -5.09
N GLU A 18 1.82 -19.53 -5.06
CA GLU A 18 0.53 -18.86 -4.80
C GLU A 18 0.44 -18.28 -3.38
N LEU A 19 0.84 -19.05 -2.37
CA LEU A 19 0.93 -18.57 -0.98
C LEU A 19 1.93 -17.42 -0.82
N GLN A 20 3.07 -17.48 -1.51
CA GLN A 20 4.04 -16.38 -1.52
C GLN A 20 3.44 -15.11 -2.13
N LEU A 21 2.71 -15.24 -3.25
CA LEU A 21 2.03 -14.11 -3.88
C LEU A 21 0.97 -13.51 -2.96
N GLU A 22 0.16 -14.34 -2.30
CA GLU A 22 -0.86 -13.90 -1.35
C GLU A 22 -0.25 -13.16 -0.14
N LEU A 23 0.85 -13.69 0.42
CA LEU A 23 1.60 -13.01 1.49
C LEU A 23 2.12 -11.64 1.03
N GLU A 24 2.63 -11.53 -0.19
CA GLU A 24 3.09 -10.25 -0.75
C GLU A 24 1.94 -9.26 -0.98
N HIS A 25 0.77 -9.72 -1.39
CA HIS A 25 -0.43 -8.87 -1.47
C HIS A 25 -0.87 -8.39 -0.09
N LEU A 26 -0.90 -9.28 0.90
CA LEU A 26 -1.28 -8.93 2.27
C LEU A 26 -0.28 -7.95 2.89
N ARG A 27 1.03 -8.18 2.73
CA ARG A 27 2.08 -7.26 3.18
C ARG A 27 1.90 -5.87 2.58
N ARG A 28 1.68 -5.78 1.27
CA ARG A 28 1.42 -4.51 0.58
C ARG A 28 0.16 -3.82 1.11
N ALA A 29 -0.90 -4.57 1.37
CA ALA A 29 -2.13 -4.03 1.96
C ALA A 29 -1.94 -3.54 3.42
N LEU A 30 -1.11 -4.22 4.20
CA LEU A 30 -0.78 -3.80 5.57
C LEU A 30 0.10 -2.55 5.59
N MET A 31 1.14 -2.49 4.76
CA MET A 31 2.01 -1.32 4.66
C MET A 31 1.24 -0.08 4.18
N SER A 32 0.32 -0.24 3.22
CA SER A 32 -0.51 0.88 2.77
C SER A 32 -1.46 1.36 3.86
N ARG A 33 -2.04 0.47 4.66
CA ARG A 33 -2.92 0.85 5.76
C ARG A 33 -2.20 1.67 6.83
N ASP A 34 -0.98 1.31 7.20
CA ASP A 34 -0.24 1.99 8.27
C ASP A 34 0.17 3.41 7.85
N VAL A 35 0.75 3.56 6.65
CA VAL A 35 1.17 4.88 6.13
C VAL A 35 0.00 5.81 5.87
N ILE A 36 -1.14 5.27 5.39
CA ILE A 36 -2.38 6.05 5.25
C ILE A 36 -2.89 6.49 6.63
N GLY A 37 -2.79 5.63 7.65
CA GLY A 37 -3.15 5.98 9.03
C GLY A 37 -2.34 7.14 9.58
N GLN A 38 -1.02 7.13 9.37
CA GLN A 38 -0.12 8.21 9.78
C GLN A 38 -0.47 9.53 9.09
N ALA A 39 -0.63 9.50 7.76
CA ALA A 39 -1.03 10.65 6.97
C ALA A 39 -2.38 11.23 7.41
N LYS A 40 -3.38 10.37 7.67
CA LYS A 40 -4.67 10.78 8.24
C LYS A 40 -4.47 11.51 9.56
N GLY A 41 -3.64 10.98 10.46
CA GLY A 41 -3.34 11.62 11.75
C GLY A 41 -2.77 13.03 11.60
N VAL A 42 -1.86 13.25 10.65
CA VAL A 42 -1.31 14.58 10.35
C VAL A 42 -2.41 15.55 9.90
N LEU A 43 -3.30 15.13 9.01
CA LEU A 43 -4.41 15.98 8.53
C LEU A 43 -5.46 16.25 9.61
N MET A 44 -5.80 15.23 10.40
CA MET A 44 -6.71 15.35 11.55
C MET A 44 -6.17 16.36 12.56
N GLU A 45 -4.86 16.33 12.84
CA GLU A 45 -4.22 17.29 13.74
C GLU A 45 -4.31 18.71 13.17
N ARG A 46 -3.96 18.91 11.91
CA ARG A 46 -3.85 20.26 11.32
C ARG A 46 -5.17 20.93 11.03
N PHE A 47 -6.11 20.16 10.50
CA PHE A 47 -7.38 20.68 10.02
C PHE A 47 -8.56 20.39 10.95
N LYS A 48 -8.31 19.67 12.06
CA LYS A 48 -9.33 19.31 13.05
C LYS A 48 -10.52 18.57 12.43
N VAL A 49 -10.25 17.78 11.41
CA VAL A 49 -11.21 16.92 10.71
C VAL A 49 -11.22 15.51 11.28
N THR A 50 -12.29 14.77 11.01
CA THR A 50 -12.41 13.36 11.34
C THR A 50 -11.45 12.51 10.49
N ALA A 51 -11.26 11.26 10.89
CA ALA A 51 -10.46 10.30 10.13
C ALA A 51 -11.05 10.04 8.73
N ASP A 52 -12.37 10.05 8.58
CA ASP A 52 -13.02 9.77 7.30
C ASP A 52 -12.88 10.95 6.35
N GLU A 53 -13.06 12.18 6.85
CA GLU A 53 -12.79 13.41 6.10
C GLU A 53 -11.32 13.52 5.69
N ALA A 54 -10.37 13.23 6.60
CA ALA A 54 -8.95 13.19 6.26
C ALA A 54 -8.64 12.18 5.15
N PHE A 55 -9.28 11.00 5.18
CA PHE A 55 -9.10 10.02 4.11
C PHE A 55 -9.70 10.50 2.79
N ALA A 56 -10.87 11.15 2.81
CA ALA A 56 -11.46 11.74 1.63
C ALA A 56 -10.55 12.82 1.00
N LEU A 57 -9.91 13.66 1.82
CA LEU A 57 -8.90 14.63 1.36
C LEU A 57 -7.72 13.94 0.66
N LEU A 58 -7.16 12.88 1.26
CA LEU A 58 -6.07 12.11 0.65
C LEU A 58 -6.49 11.51 -0.70
N VAL A 59 -7.70 10.96 -0.77
CA VAL A 59 -8.26 10.41 -2.02
C VAL A 59 -8.37 11.50 -3.08
N HIS A 60 -8.98 12.63 -2.77
CA HIS A 60 -9.16 13.74 -3.71
C HIS A 60 -7.81 14.29 -4.20
N ALA A 61 -6.87 14.55 -3.29
CA ALA A 61 -5.53 15.02 -3.64
C ALA A 61 -4.77 14.01 -4.51
N SER A 62 -4.88 12.72 -4.21
CA SER A 62 -4.22 11.65 -5.00
C SER A 62 -4.74 11.57 -6.42
N GLN A 63 -6.05 11.73 -6.63
CA GLN A 63 -6.67 11.76 -7.95
C GLN A 63 -6.20 12.97 -8.75
N HIS A 64 -6.14 14.14 -8.12
CA HIS A 64 -5.68 15.37 -8.76
C HIS A 64 -4.20 15.29 -9.16
N ALA A 65 -3.35 14.71 -8.30
CA ALA A 65 -1.94 14.48 -8.57
C ALA A 65 -1.66 13.25 -9.45
N ASN A 66 -2.68 12.44 -9.76
CA ASN A 66 -2.58 11.17 -10.49
C ASN A 66 -1.53 10.21 -9.91
N VAL A 67 -1.51 10.08 -8.57
CA VAL A 67 -0.63 9.15 -7.84
C VAL A 67 -1.46 8.26 -6.93
N ARG A 68 -0.88 7.14 -6.46
CA ARG A 68 -1.57 6.26 -5.52
C ARG A 68 -1.71 6.95 -4.17
N VAL A 69 -2.87 6.79 -3.51
CA VAL A 69 -3.13 7.34 -2.16
C VAL A 69 -2.01 6.99 -1.17
N ALA A 70 -1.52 5.75 -1.20
CA ALA A 70 -0.44 5.30 -0.32
C ALA A 70 0.88 6.04 -0.55
N GLU A 71 1.17 6.44 -1.79
CA GLU A 71 2.40 7.17 -2.15
C GLU A 71 2.31 8.64 -1.72
N LEU A 72 1.17 9.28 -1.96
CA LEU A 72 0.89 10.61 -1.44
C LEU A 72 0.90 10.63 0.10
N SER A 73 0.34 9.59 0.72
CA SER A 73 0.34 9.43 2.19
C SER A 73 1.75 9.25 2.73
N ALA A 74 2.61 8.51 2.04
CA ALA A 74 4.02 8.36 2.41
C ALA A 74 4.75 9.70 2.38
N MET A 75 4.60 10.47 1.29
CA MET A 75 5.21 11.81 1.22
C MET A 75 4.72 12.70 2.37
N LEU A 76 3.40 12.77 2.61
CA LEU A 76 2.86 13.57 3.70
C LEU A 76 3.35 13.08 5.08
N ALA A 77 3.44 11.78 5.31
CA ALA A 77 3.90 11.23 6.58
C ALA A 77 5.40 11.49 6.81
N GLU A 78 6.22 11.44 5.76
CA GLU A 78 7.67 11.66 5.82
C GLU A 78 8.02 13.14 5.96
N THR A 79 7.39 14.02 5.17
CA THR A 79 7.74 15.45 5.12
C THR A 79 6.87 16.31 6.02
N GLY A 80 5.66 15.83 6.33
CA GLY A 80 4.63 16.67 6.92
C GLY A 80 4.17 17.77 5.96
N GLU A 81 4.36 17.69 4.64
CA GLU A 81 3.88 18.73 3.72
C GLU A 81 2.56 18.32 3.07
N TRP A 82 1.56 19.20 3.18
CA TRP A 82 0.26 19.01 2.53
C TRP A 82 0.12 19.96 1.33
N ALA A 83 0.11 19.39 0.13
CA ALA A 83 -0.05 20.12 -1.13
C ALA A 83 -1.48 20.06 -1.69
N GLY A 84 -2.41 19.42 -0.97
CA GLY A 84 -3.82 19.39 -1.35
C GLY A 84 -4.58 20.63 -0.87
N PRO A 85 -5.85 20.78 -1.28
CA PRO A 85 -6.69 21.87 -0.79
C PRO A 85 -6.92 21.73 0.73
N ALA A 86 -7.06 22.86 1.42
CA ALA A 86 -7.57 22.86 2.78
C ALA A 86 -9.06 22.45 2.77
N PRO A 87 -9.54 21.71 3.78
CA PRO A 87 -10.97 21.45 3.92
C PRO A 87 -11.74 22.77 4.14
N GLU A 88 -12.97 22.83 3.63
CA GLU A 88 -13.92 23.93 3.86
C GLU A 88 -14.51 23.92 5.28
#